data_AF-A0A7V3I666-F1
#
_entry.id   AF-A0A7V3I666-F1
#
_cell.length_a   1.000
_cell.length_b   1.000
_cell.length_c   1.000
_cell.angle_alpha   90.00
_cell.angle_beta   90.00
_cell.angle_gamma   90.00
#
_symmetry.space_group_name_H-M   'P 1'
#
loop_
_entity.id
_entity.type
_entity.pdbx_description
1 polymer ?
#
loop_
_entity_poly.entity_id
_entity_poly.type
_entity_poly.pdbx_seq_one_letter_code
_entity_poly.pdbx_strand_id
1 'polypeptide(L)' 'LGIGVANAVNVLNPRLVILGGGVTKAGDMLFAPVRDVVSRRAMRALAADVEIVPAANGDLTGLVGAIAVAIESFLDDGNA' A
#
# COMPACT_ATOMS: atom_id res chain seq x y z
N LEU A 1 -2.03 6.41 -10.87
CA LEU A 1 -1.91 5.41 -9.79
C LEU A 1 -1.27 4.10 -10.25
N GLY A 2 -1.91 3.31 -11.14
CA GLY A 2 -1.37 2.00 -11.55
C GLY A 2 0.07 2.00 -12.08
N ILE A 3 0.47 3.03 -12.84
CA ILE A 3 1.88 3.18 -13.29
C ILE A 3 2.83 3.35 -12.09
N GLY A 4 2.46 4.18 -11.11
CA GLY A 4 3.25 4.37 -9.90
C GLY A 4 3.40 3.09 -9.10
N VAL A 5 2.32 2.31 -8.97
CA VAL A 5 2.36 0.99 -8.33
C VAL A 5 3.27 0.04 -9.12
N ALA A 6 3.16 -0.02 -10.44
CA ALA A 6 4.02 -0.87 -11.26
C ALA A 6 5.51 -0.52 -11.11
N ASN A 7 5.84 0.77 -11.03
CA ASN A 7 7.19 1.22 -10.78
C ASN A 7 7.68 0.80 -9.38
N ALA A 8 6.85 0.97 -8.35
CA ALA A 8 7.17 0.53 -6.99
C ALA A 8 7.39 -0.99 -6.93
N VAL A 9 6.54 -1.78 -7.62
CA VAL A 9 6.70 -3.23 -7.74
C VAL A 9 8.04 -3.59 -8.38
N ASN A 10 8.42 -2.93 -9.47
CA ASN A 10 9.68 -3.18 -10.16
C ASN A 10 10.91 -2.82 -9.32
N VAL A 11 10.83 -1.75 -8.53
CA VAL A 11 11.97 -1.24 -7.75
C VAL A 11 12.13 -1.98 -6.42
N LEU A 12 11.01 -2.30 -5.75
CA LEU A 12 11.04 -2.79 -4.38
C LEU A 12 10.78 -4.30 -4.26
N ASN A 13 10.24 -4.95 -5.31
CA ASN A 13 9.77 -6.34 -5.26
C ASN A 13 8.96 -6.68 -3.99
N PRO A 14 7.88 -5.93 -3.69
CA PRO A 14 7.07 -6.20 -2.51
C PRO A 14 6.14 -7.39 -2.78
N ARG A 15 5.86 -8.17 -1.73
CA ARG A 15 4.82 -9.21 -1.77
C ARG A 15 3.40 -8.64 -1.62
N LEU A 16 3.26 -7.46 -1.02
CA LEU A 16 1.98 -6.83 -0.74
C LEU A 16 2.05 -5.31 -0.92
N VAL A 17 1.08 -4.76 -1.64
CA VAL A 17 0.84 -3.33 -1.78
C VAL A 17 -0.53 -3.01 -1.19
N ILE A 18 -0.53 -2.20 -0.14
CA ILE A 18 -1.74 -1.75 0.53
C ILE A 18 -2.03 -0.32 0.05
N LEU A 19 -3.18 -0.10 -0.58
CA LEU A 19 -3.64 1.23 -0.96
C LEU A 19 -4.59 1.77 0.11
N GLY A 20 -4.25 2.94 0.66
CA GLY A 20 -5.05 3.67 1.65
C GLY A 20 -5.61 4.99 1.12
N GLY A 21 -6.47 5.63 1.93
CA GLY A 21 -7.10 6.93 1.63
C GLY A 21 -8.51 6.81 1.04
N GLY A 22 -9.28 7.91 1.06
CA GLY A 22 -10.71 7.88 0.74
C GLY A 22 -11.07 7.38 -0.66
N VAL A 23 -10.14 7.46 -1.62
CA VAL A 23 -10.32 6.95 -2.99
C VAL A 23 -10.46 5.42 -3.06
N THR A 24 -9.92 4.69 -2.07
CA THR A 24 -9.96 3.22 -2.06
C THR A 24 -11.37 2.67 -1.83
N LYS A 25 -12.29 3.51 -1.34
CA LYS A 25 -13.73 3.22 -1.23
C LYS A 25 -14.39 2.95 -2.59
N ALA A 26 -13.76 3.34 -3.70
CA ALA A 26 -14.23 3.03 -5.05
C ALA A 26 -14.13 1.53 -5.40
N GLY A 27 -13.48 0.70 -4.57
CA GLY A 27 -13.43 -0.75 -4.75
C GLY A 27 -12.86 -1.13 -6.12
N ASP A 28 -13.47 -2.12 -6.79
CA ASP A 28 -12.96 -2.64 -8.05
C ASP A 28 -12.88 -1.61 -9.18
N MET A 29 -13.66 -0.53 -9.14
CA MET A 29 -13.52 0.58 -10.10
C MET A 29 -12.12 1.23 -10.03
N LEU A 30 -11.45 1.16 -8.88
CA LEU A 30 -10.06 1.58 -8.70
C LEU A 30 -9.10 0.39 -8.80
N PHE A 31 -9.38 -0.71 -8.10
CA PHE A 31 -8.42 -1.82 -7.95
C PHE A 31 -8.25 -2.62 -9.25
N ALA A 32 -9.31 -2.86 -10.03
CA ALA A 32 -9.20 -3.57 -11.29
C ALA A 32 -8.27 -2.86 -12.30
N PRO A 33 -8.45 -1.55 -12.62
CA PRO A 33 -7.53 -0.87 -13.54
C PRO A 33 -6.11 -0.73 -12.99
N VAL A 34 -5.94 -0.65 -11.67
CA VAL A 34 -4.60 -0.66 -11.06
C VAL A 34 -3.90 -1.99 -11.29
N ARG A 35 -4.54 -3.12 -10.97
CA ARG A 35 -4.00 -4.47 -11.17
C ARG A 35 -3.70 -4.74 -12.65
N ASP A 36 -4.60 -4.33 -13.54
CA ASP A 36 -4.44 -4.45 -14.99
C ASP A 36 -3.21 -3.66 -15.50
N VAL A 37 -3.01 -2.43 -15.02
CA VAL A 37 -1.80 -1.67 -15.36
C VAL A 37 -0.53 -2.30 -14.80
N VAL A 38 -0.55 -2.82 -13.57
CA VAL A 38 0.60 -3.50 -12.95
C VAL A 38 0.97 -4.75 -13.73
N SER A 39 -0.02 -5.59 -14.06
CA SER A 39 0.17 -6.79 -14.90
C SER A 39 0.85 -6.49 -16.24
N ARG A 40 0.52 -5.36 -16.88
CA ARG A 40 1.11 -4.96 -18.17
C ARG A 40 2.47 -4.28 -18.08
N ARG A 41 2.83 -3.67 -16.95
CA ARG A 41 4.00 -2.77 -16.84
C ARG A 41 5.07 -3.21 -15.85
N ALA A 42 4.72 -4.05 -14.88
CA ALA A 42 5.70 -4.66 -13.99
C ALA A 42 6.35 -5.88 -14.66
N MET A 43 7.54 -6.25 -14.21
CA MET A 43 8.20 -7.49 -14.63
C MET A 43 7.29 -8.68 -14.30
N ARG A 44 7.12 -9.60 -15.26
CA ARG A 44 6.13 -10.70 -15.17
C ARG A 44 6.18 -11.50 -13.86
N ALA A 45 7.37 -11.84 -13.39
CA ALA A 45 7.54 -12.59 -12.14
C ALA A 45 7.05 -11.78 -10.93
N LEU A 46 7.34 -10.48 -10.89
CA LEU A 46 6.97 -9.60 -9.78
C LEU A 46 5.47 -9.30 -9.80
N ALA A 47 4.91 -9.08 -10.99
CA ALA A 47 3.48 -8.85 -11.18
C ALA A 47 2.62 -10.06 -10.75
N ALA A 48 3.16 -11.27 -10.87
CA ALA A 48 2.48 -12.50 -10.48
C ALA A 48 2.54 -12.78 -8.96
N ASP A 49 3.54 -12.25 -8.26
CA ASP A 49 3.78 -12.51 -6.83
C ASP A 49 3.26 -11.39 -5.91
N VAL A 50 2.98 -10.19 -6.45
CA VAL A 50 2.49 -9.06 -5.67
C VAL A 50 0.97 -9.06 -5.51
N GLU A 51 0.50 -8.95 -4.27
CA GLU A 51 -0.91 -8.73 -3.96
C GLU A 51 -1.22 -7.22 -3.80
N ILE A 52 -2.36 -6.75 -4.32
CA ILE A 52 -2.79 -5.35 -4.20
C ILE A 52 -4.16 -5.28 -3.52
N VAL A 53 -4.18 -4.72 -2.31
CA VAL A 53 -5.34 -4.75 -1.40
C VAL A 53 -5.69 -3.36 -0.85
N PRO A 54 -6.94 -3.12 -0.44
CA PRO A 54 -7.30 -1.92 0.32
C PRO A 54 -6.74 -1.99 1.75
N ALA A 55 -6.45 -0.84 2.34
CA ALA A 55 -6.15 -0.73 3.77
C ALA A 55 -7.34 -1.20 4.62
N ALA A 56 -7.09 -2.11 5.56
CA ALA A 56 -8.14 -2.72 6.39
C ALA A 56 -8.87 -1.72 7.30
N ASN A 57 -8.18 -0.66 7.73
CA ASN A 57 -8.69 0.27 8.75
C ASN A 57 -9.46 1.46 8.17
N GLY A 58 -9.71 1.48 6.85
CA GLY A 58 -10.47 2.56 6.19
C GLY A 58 -10.00 3.95 6.60
N ASP A 59 -10.93 4.78 7.08
CA ASP A 59 -10.67 6.16 7.50
C ASP A 59 -9.78 6.27 8.76
N LEU A 60 -9.68 5.20 9.56
CA LEU A 60 -8.85 5.18 10.77
C LEU A 60 -7.38 4.91 10.48
N THR A 61 -7.02 4.51 9.26
CA THR A 61 -5.63 4.14 8.90
C THR A 61 -4.63 5.24 9.27
N GLY A 62 -4.95 6.51 8.98
CA GLY A 62 -4.07 7.64 9.31
C GLY A 62 -3.96 7.91 10.81
N LEU A 63 -5.09 7.83 11.53
CA LEU A 63 -5.11 8.03 12.99
C LEU A 63 -4.34 6.93 13.72
N VAL A 64 -4.54 5.67 13.34
CA VAL A 64 -3.83 4.52 13.93
C VAL A 64 -2.33 4.65 13.67
N GLY A 65 -1.91 5.06 12.46
CA GLY A 65 -0.52 5.34 12.16
C GLY A 65 0.07 6.46 13.04
N ALA A 66 -0.66 7.56 13.22
CA ALA A 66 -0.22 8.66 14.08
C ALA A 66 -0.07 8.25 15.55
N ILE A 67 -1.02 7.45 16.07
CA ILE A 67 -0.94 6.90 17.43
C ILE A 67 0.26 5.97 17.56
N ALA A 68 0.48 5.08 16.58
CA ALA A 68 1.62 4.16 16.60
C ALA A 68 2.96 4.92 16.67
N VAL A 69 3.13 5.97 15.85
CA VAL A 69 4.32 6.83 15.87
C VAL A 69 4.48 7.54 17.21
N ALA A 70 3.39 8.07 17.78
CA ALA A 70 3.46 8.74 19.09
C ALA A 70 3.84 7.77 20.22
N ILE A 71 3.35 6.53 20.18
CA ILE A 71 3.73 5.49 21.12
C ILE A 71 5.20 5.11 20.94
N GLU A 72 5.66 4.90 19.69
CA GLU A 72 7.05 4.58 19.38
C GLU A 72 8.01 5.66 19.90
N SER A 73 7.70 6.95 19.65
CA SER A 73 8.51 8.06 20.15
C SER A 73 8.57 8.09 21.68
N PHE A 74 7.46 7.81 22.37
CA PHE A 74 7.44 7.77 23.82
C PHE A 74 8.24 6.59 24.42
N LEU A 75 8.31 5.46 23.70
CA LEU A 75 9.09 4.29 24.13
C LEU A 75 10.59 4.47 23.86
N ASP A 76 10.97 5.12 22.75
CA ASP A 76 12.36 5.41 22.42
C ASP A 76 13.00 6.42 23.39
N ASP A 77 12.23 7.41 23.87
CA ASP A 77 12.69 8.38 24.87
C ASP A 77 12.96 7.75 26.26
N GLY A 78 12.44 6.55 26.53
CA GLY A 78 12.65 5.82 27.79
C GLY A 78 13.89 4.91 27.84
N ASN A 79 14.64 4.81 26.73
CA ASN A 79 15.85 3.99 26.61
C ASN A 79 17.12 4.85 26.39
N ALA A 80 17.04 6.15 26.67
CA ALA A 80 18.15 7.12 26.65
C ALA A 80 18.65 7.45 28.07
#